data_AF-A0A7S2SAN2-F1
#
_entry.id   AF-A0A7S2SAN2-F1
#
_cell.length_a   1.000
_cell.length_b   1.000
_cell.length_c   1.000
_cell.angle_alpha   90.00
_cell.angle_beta   90.00
_cell.angle_gamma   90.00
#
_symmetry.space_group_name_H-M   'P 1'
#
loop_
_entity.id
_entity.type
_entity.pdbx_description
1 polymer ?
#
loop_
_entity_poly.entity_id
_entity_poly.type
_entity_poly.pdbx_seq_one_letter_code
_entity_poly.pdbx_strand_id
1 'polypeptide(L)'
;RNDFQVKIRGFRIELGEIETALLEVPTVKEAHVVASNERLDAYIVGDCDVEFLRDTLGKQLPEYMVPSTLTLMDAFPRTINGKLDTKSFPEPILDLGTTYIAPESYVERVLCSIVGQVLGNEHVGVEDNFFELGGNSVLMLRAATLMSAALNTRVSPAVLYKEKTMRSLALGLERPRQGMDILVHFNEELNDPQKQTLFMVHPGGGGVEAYARLVQTLDKSFNCIGVDNYNVLHPGGDRGQTLEDLTELYLREMMSYFGYCIPRNLYILGWSLGGKIGMELAVRLEKLGLNSVHVVMLDTFNDDLGTIVNLQFACRSELEQKEL
;
A
#
# COMPACT_ATOMS: atom_id res chain seq x y z
N ARG A 1 16.73 28.54 -32.39
CA ARG A 1 15.92 28.18 -31.21
C ARG A 1 14.92 27.14 -31.69
N ASN A 2 15.24 25.87 -31.51
CA ASN A 2 14.35 24.76 -31.85
C ASN A 2 13.77 24.25 -30.53
N ASP A 3 12.46 24.39 -30.35
CA ASP A 3 11.73 23.80 -29.23
C ASP A 3 11.76 22.27 -29.38
N PHE A 4 12.50 21.59 -28.51
CA PHE A 4 12.44 20.13 -28.35
C PHE A 4 11.41 19.80 -27.27
N GLN A 5 10.17 20.17 -27.54
CA GLN A 5 9.07 19.90 -26.64
C GLN A 5 8.62 18.45 -26.80
N VAL A 6 8.56 17.72 -25.68
CA VAL A 6 8.18 16.31 -25.66
C VAL A 6 6.98 16.08 -24.76
N LYS A 7 6.22 15.02 -25.04
CA LYS A 7 5.18 14.54 -24.14
C LYS A 7 5.70 13.32 -23.39
N ILE A 8 5.80 13.44 -22.07
CA ILE A 8 6.24 12.37 -21.16
C ILE A 8 5.11 12.19 -20.15
N ARG A 9 4.55 10.98 -20.05
CA ARG A 9 3.54 10.64 -19.02
C ARG A 9 2.34 11.62 -18.98
N GLY A 10 1.95 12.16 -20.14
CA GLY A 10 0.87 13.15 -20.28
C GLY A 10 1.27 14.62 -20.03
N PHE A 11 2.49 14.86 -19.55
CA PHE A 11 3.03 16.21 -19.33
C PHE A 11 3.75 16.72 -20.56
N ARG A 12 3.58 18.01 -20.85
CA ARG A 12 4.32 18.73 -21.88
C ARG A 12 5.61 19.25 -21.23
N ILE A 13 6.75 18.72 -21.63
CA ILE A 13 8.05 19.02 -21.02
C ILE A 13 8.93 19.72 -22.06
N GLU A 14 9.57 20.81 -21.64
CA GLU A 14 10.61 21.50 -22.40
C GLU A 14 11.98 20.97 -21.95
N LEU A 15 12.66 20.21 -22.81
CA LEU A 15 13.95 19.60 -22.44
C LEU A 15 15.01 20.66 -22.06
N GLY A 16 14.94 21.85 -22.69
CA GLY A 16 15.83 22.97 -22.39
C GLY A 16 15.69 23.53 -20.97
N GLU A 17 14.54 23.35 -20.32
CA GLU A 17 14.35 23.76 -18.91
C GLU A 17 15.22 22.90 -17.98
N ILE A 18 15.24 21.59 -18.23
CA ILE A 18 16.05 20.62 -17.48
C ILE A 18 17.55 20.84 -17.77
N GLU A 19 17.91 21.09 -19.03
CA GLU A 19 19.28 21.44 -19.41
C GLU A 19 19.74 22.73 -18.71
N THR A 20 18.86 23.73 -18.60
CA THR A 20 19.17 24.99 -17.91
C THR A 20 19.41 24.76 -16.42
N ALA A 21 18.53 24.00 -15.75
CA ALA A 21 18.69 23.66 -14.33
C ALA A 21 20.00 22.90 -14.06
N LEU A 22 20.38 21.96 -14.93
CA LEU A 22 21.67 21.27 -14.85
C LEU A 22 22.86 22.24 -14.99
N LEU A 23 22.78 23.21 -15.89
CA LEU A 23 23.83 24.21 -16.13
C LEU A 23 23.93 25.28 -15.03
N GLU A 24 22.94 25.41 -14.14
CA GLU A 24 23.06 26.27 -12.95
C GLU A 24 24.03 25.71 -11.92
N VAL A 25 24.32 24.41 -11.97
CA VAL A 25 25.29 23.76 -11.07
C VAL A 25 26.72 24.10 -11.54
N PRO A 26 27.55 24.79 -10.75
CA PRO A 26 28.83 25.34 -11.21
C PRO A 26 29.83 24.31 -11.75
N THR A 27 29.71 23.05 -11.34
CA THR A 27 30.58 21.95 -11.75
C THR A 27 30.20 21.34 -13.11
N VAL A 28 29.00 21.65 -13.63
CA VAL A 28 28.51 21.19 -14.93
C VAL A 28 28.95 22.17 -16.03
N LYS A 29 29.59 21.64 -17.08
CA LYS A 29 30.11 22.42 -18.22
C LYS A 29 29.19 22.34 -19.44
N GLU A 30 28.66 21.14 -19.72
CA GLU A 30 27.66 20.93 -20.76
C GLU A 30 26.60 19.94 -20.25
N ALA A 31 25.34 20.14 -20.66
CA ALA A 31 24.23 19.25 -20.37
C ALA A 31 23.40 19.03 -21.63
N HIS A 32 22.95 17.81 -21.85
CA HIS A 32 22.01 17.49 -22.92
C HIS A 32 20.98 16.48 -22.44
N VAL A 33 19.69 16.79 -22.65
CA VAL A 33 18.59 15.94 -22.20
C VAL A 33 17.87 15.36 -23.42
N VAL A 34 17.56 14.06 -23.35
CA VAL A 34 16.82 13.34 -24.37
C VAL A 34 15.60 12.67 -23.75
N ALA A 35 14.60 12.40 -24.60
CA ALA A 35 13.41 11.67 -24.23
C ALA A 35 13.34 10.35 -25.00
N SER A 36 13.21 9.23 -24.30
CA SER A 36 13.00 7.91 -24.90
C SER A 36 11.93 7.13 -24.13
N ASN A 37 10.98 6.49 -24.81
CA ASN A 37 9.98 5.60 -24.19
C ASN A 37 9.27 6.19 -22.94
N GLU A 38 8.78 7.43 -23.01
CA GLU A 38 8.16 8.14 -21.86
C GLU A 38 9.07 8.32 -20.63
N ARG A 39 10.38 8.37 -20.85
CA ARG A 39 11.41 8.65 -19.86
C ARG A 39 12.29 9.81 -20.31
N LEU A 40 12.96 10.44 -19.35
CA LEU A 40 13.96 11.48 -19.56
C LEU A 40 15.34 10.94 -19.18
N ASP A 41 16.33 11.12 -20.06
CA ASP A 41 17.72 10.72 -19.85
C ASP A 41 18.60 11.95 -20.07
N ALA A 42 19.59 12.17 -19.21
CA ALA A 42 20.46 13.34 -19.31
C ALA A 42 21.94 12.95 -19.31
N TYR A 43 22.67 13.63 -20.19
CA TYR A 43 24.11 13.49 -20.35
C TYR A 43 24.78 14.77 -19.90
N ILE A 44 25.92 14.63 -19.22
CA ILE A 44 26.57 15.73 -18.52
C ILE A 44 28.08 15.65 -18.78
N VAL A 45 28.68 16.79 -19.10
CA VAL A 45 30.14 16.97 -19.06
C VAL A 45 30.46 17.88 -17.89
N GLY A 46 31.24 17.40 -16.92
CA GLY A 46 31.52 18.14 -15.70
C GLY A 46 32.22 17.27 -14.65
N ASP A 47 32.80 17.91 -13.64
CA ASP A 47 33.39 17.22 -12.48
C ASP A 47 32.39 17.32 -11.32
N CYS A 48 31.37 16.47 -11.39
CA CYS A 48 30.19 16.56 -10.53
C CYS A 48 29.71 15.19 -10.08
N ASP A 49 29.19 15.14 -8.86
CA ASP A 49 28.57 13.95 -8.30
C ASP A 49 27.11 13.83 -8.77
N VAL A 50 26.76 12.63 -9.26
CA VAL A 50 25.46 12.29 -9.82
C VAL A 50 24.36 12.36 -8.75
N GLU A 51 24.63 11.92 -7.52
CA GLU A 51 23.66 11.98 -6.42
C GLU A 51 23.33 13.43 -6.05
N PHE A 52 24.38 14.26 -5.93
CA PHE A 52 24.23 15.69 -5.67
C PHE A 52 23.41 16.40 -6.76
N LEU A 53 23.64 16.08 -8.03
CA LEU A 53 22.85 16.63 -9.14
C LEU A 53 21.39 16.21 -9.06
N ARG A 54 21.12 14.94 -8.75
CA ARG A 54 19.75 14.42 -8.62
C ARG A 54 18.97 15.12 -7.50
N ASP A 55 19.58 15.29 -6.33
CA ASP A 55 18.98 16.00 -5.20
C ASP A 55 18.75 17.49 -5.52
N THR A 56 19.69 18.13 -6.21
CA THR A 56 19.56 19.52 -6.65
C THR A 56 18.38 19.70 -7.61
N LEU A 57 18.28 18.84 -8.63
CA LEU A 57 17.16 18.87 -9.57
C LEU A 57 15.83 18.59 -8.88
N GLY A 58 15.78 17.64 -7.94
CA GLY A 58 14.55 17.32 -7.19
C GLY A 58 14.03 18.47 -6.31
N LYS A 59 14.89 19.43 -5.95
CA LYS A 59 14.49 20.64 -5.21
C LYS A 59 14.01 21.77 -6.12
N GLN A 60 14.45 21.80 -7.38
CA GLN A 60 14.19 22.88 -8.32
C GLN A 60 13.06 22.56 -9.31
N LEU A 61 12.92 21.28 -9.68
CA LEU A 61 12.00 20.82 -10.71
C LEU A 61 10.93 19.88 -10.12
N PRO A 62 9.73 19.85 -10.71
CA PRO A 62 8.75 18.80 -10.42
C PRO A 62 9.33 17.40 -10.68
N GLU A 63 8.91 16.40 -9.89
CA GLU A 63 9.43 15.02 -9.95
C GLU A 63 9.36 14.40 -11.37
N TYR A 64 8.35 14.74 -12.16
CA TYR A 64 8.20 14.23 -13.54
C TYR A 64 9.17 14.85 -14.56
N MET A 65 9.88 15.92 -14.20
CA MET A 65 10.91 16.56 -15.04
C MET A 65 12.33 16.10 -14.67
N VAL A 66 12.51 15.40 -13.55
CA VAL A 66 13.82 14.90 -13.13
C VAL A 66 14.22 13.72 -14.02
N PRO A 67 15.39 13.76 -14.71
CA PRO A 67 15.86 12.66 -15.53
C PRO A 67 16.03 11.36 -14.74
N SER A 68 15.62 10.25 -15.35
CA SER A 68 15.77 8.90 -14.79
C SER A 68 17.24 8.48 -14.75
N THR A 69 18.02 8.83 -15.78
CA THR A 69 19.46 8.58 -15.86
C THR A 69 20.26 9.88 -15.97
N LEU A 70 21.44 9.91 -15.34
CA LEU A 70 22.41 11.00 -15.39
C LEU A 70 23.76 10.39 -15.76
N THR A 71 24.18 10.54 -17.02
CA THR A 71 25.39 9.92 -17.57
C THR A 71 26.50 10.96 -17.67
N LEU A 72 27.60 10.76 -16.93
CA LEU A 72 28.80 11.57 -17.05
C LEU A 72 29.60 11.18 -18.31
N MET A 73 30.05 12.19 -19.04
CA MET A 73 30.86 12.05 -20.25
C MET A 73 32.08 12.96 -20.18
N ASP A 74 33.20 12.51 -20.73
CA ASP A 74 34.41 13.34 -20.86
C ASP A 74 34.18 14.52 -21.81
N ALA A 75 33.43 14.28 -22.89
CA ALA A 75 33.01 15.28 -23.87
C ALA A 75 31.82 14.77 -24.68
N PHE A 76 30.97 15.68 -25.17
CA PHE A 76 29.90 15.28 -26.09
C PHE A 76 30.42 15.02 -27.51
N PRO A 77 29.95 13.94 -28.17
CA PRO A 77 30.29 13.66 -29.54
C PRO A 77 29.72 14.76 -30.46
N ARG A 78 30.55 15.21 -31.41
CA ARG A 78 30.20 16.26 -32.36
C ARG A 78 30.44 15.75 -33.78
N THR A 79 29.55 16.13 -34.69
CA THR A 79 29.71 15.95 -36.13
C THR A 79 30.90 16.78 -36.67
N ILE A 80 31.34 16.49 -37.90
CA ILE A 80 32.38 17.28 -38.62
C ILE A 80 32.04 18.78 -38.68
N ASN A 81 30.76 19.14 -38.61
CA ASN A 81 30.29 20.53 -38.61
C ASN A 81 30.16 21.15 -37.20
N GLY A 82 30.67 20.49 -36.16
CA GLY A 82 30.67 20.98 -34.77
C GLY A 82 29.34 20.88 -34.03
N LYS A 83 28.27 20.38 -34.68
CA LYS A 83 26.98 20.11 -34.02
C LYS A 83 27.04 18.83 -33.19
N LEU A 84 26.27 18.77 -32.11
CA LEU A 84 26.09 17.54 -31.32
C LEU A 84 25.64 16.38 -32.21
N ASP A 85 26.33 15.25 -32.09
CA ASP A 85 25.98 14.01 -32.77
C ASP A 85 25.23 13.09 -31.80
N THR A 86 23.95 13.40 -31.58
CA THR A 86 23.09 12.68 -30.61
C THR A 86 22.95 11.19 -30.88
N LYS A 87 23.23 10.73 -32.10
CA LYS A 87 23.22 9.31 -32.47
C LYS A 87 24.42 8.53 -31.94
N SER A 88 25.51 9.23 -31.63
CA SER A 88 26.75 8.67 -31.11
C SER A 88 26.83 8.73 -29.59
N PHE A 89 25.77 9.19 -28.92
CA PHE A 89 25.68 9.12 -27.46
C PHE A 89 25.54 7.66 -27.05
N PRO A 90 26.21 7.24 -25.95
CA PRO A 90 26.04 5.89 -25.43
C PRO A 90 24.57 5.66 -25.05
N GLU A 91 24.10 4.42 -25.15
CA GLU A 91 22.78 4.11 -24.61
C GLU A 91 22.78 4.36 -23.11
N PRO A 92 21.75 5.03 -22.56
CA PRO A 92 21.67 5.31 -21.14
C PRO A 92 21.54 3.98 -20.40
N ILE A 93 22.60 3.61 -19.68
CA ILE A 93 22.58 2.46 -18.79
C ILE A 93 21.84 2.93 -17.53
N LEU A 94 20.81 2.19 -17.16
CA LEU A 94 20.19 2.32 -15.83
C LEU A 94 21.26 1.95 -14.81
N ASP A 95 22.01 2.94 -14.36
CA ASP A 95 22.74 2.81 -13.11
C ASP A 95 21.68 2.87 -12.02
N LEU A 96 21.25 1.70 -11.57
CA LEU A 96 20.15 1.57 -10.62
C LEU A 96 20.48 2.21 -9.27
N GLY A 97 21.72 2.70 -9.05
CA GLY A 97 22.13 3.60 -7.96
C GLY A 97 21.95 3.05 -6.54
N THR A 98 21.22 1.97 -6.41
CA THR A 98 20.93 1.21 -5.21
C THR A 98 21.73 -0.06 -5.38
N THR A 99 22.65 -0.29 -4.45
CA THR A 99 23.30 -1.59 -4.32
C THR A 99 22.18 -2.63 -4.31
N TYR A 100 22.19 -3.59 -5.24
CA TYR A 100 21.15 -4.62 -5.31
C TYR A 100 20.95 -5.23 -3.91
N ILE A 101 19.78 -5.01 -3.33
CA ILE A 101 19.39 -5.61 -2.05
C ILE A 101 18.40 -6.73 -2.38
N ALA A 102 18.81 -7.96 -2.08
CA ALA A 102 17.98 -9.13 -2.29
C ALA A 102 16.75 -9.13 -1.34
N PRO A 103 15.60 -9.66 -1.78
CA PRO A 103 14.42 -9.79 -0.94
C PRO A 103 14.60 -10.81 0.19
N GLU A 104 14.33 -10.38 1.42
CA GLU A 104 14.43 -11.17 2.64
C GLU A 104 13.09 -11.78 3.03
N SER A 105 12.00 -11.01 2.88
CA SER A 105 10.63 -11.43 3.21
C SER A 105 9.96 -12.20 2.06
N TYR A 106 8.94 -13.01 2.39
CA TYR A 106 8.11 -13.65 1.36
C TYR A 106 7.39 -12.62 0.49
N VAL A 107 6.87 -11.55 1.12
CA VAL A 107 6.18 -10.46 0.43
C VAL A 107 7.16 -9.75 -0.50
N GLU A 108 8.35 -9.40 -0.02
CA GLU A 108 9.40 -8.79 -0.84
C GLU A 108 9.74 -9.65 -2.07
N ARG A 109 9.89 -10.97 -1.90
CA ARG A 109 10.16 -11.90 -3.02
C ARG A 109 9.06 -11.89 -4.07
N VAL A 110 7.79 -11.92 -3.64
CA VAL A 110 6.63 -11.89 -4.54
C VAL A 110 6.57 -10.55 -5.27
N LEU A 111 6.77 -9.44 -4.56
CA LEU A 111 6.74 -8.10 -5.14
C LEU A 111 7.84 -7.92 -6.20
N CYS A 112 9.09 -8.25 -5.87
CA CYS A 112 10.23 -8.14 -6.79
C CYS A 112 10.03 -9.02 -8.03
N SER A 113 9.56 -10.26 -7.86
CA SER A 113 9.27 -11.19 -8.96
C SER A 113 8.21 -10.63 -9.92
N ILE A 114 7.11 -10.09 -9.39
CA ILE A 114 6.04 -9.52 -10.21
C ILE A 114 6.50 -8.26 -10.94
N VAL A 115 7.23 -7.37 -10.26
CA VAL A 115 7.77 -6.17 -10.90
C VAL A 115 8.76 -6.56 -12.01
N GLY A 116 9.63 -7.53 -11.76
CA GLY A 116 10.55 -8.04 -12.77
C GLY A 116 9.83 -8.59 -14.00
N GLN A 117 8.76 -9.37 -13.81
CA GLN A 117 7.93 -9.87 -14.91
C GLN A 117 7.21 -8.76 -15.70
N VAL A 118 6.74 -7.72 -15.00
CA VAL A 118 5.99 -6.63 -15.62
C VAL A 118 6.91 -5.69 -16.39
N LEU A 119 8.11 -5.42 -15.87
CA LEU A 119 9.08 -4.50 -16.48
C LEU A 119 10.05 -5.21 -17.44
N GLY A 120 10.09 -6.54 -17.44
CA GLY A 120 11.05 -7.32 -18.23
C GLY A 120 12.47 -7.26 -17.68
N ASN A 121 12.62 -7.07 -16.36
CA ASN A 121 13.91 -7.04 -15.67
C ASN A 121 14.03 -8.25 -14.72
N GLU A 122 15.04 -9.09 -14.90
CA GLU A 122 15.25 -10.29 -14.07
C GLU A 122 15.83 -9.98 -12.68
N HIS A 123 16.42 -8.79 -12.48
CA HIS A 123 17.10 -8.41 -11.23
C HIS A 123 16.50 -7.13 -10.65
N VAL A 124 15.36 -7.28 -9.97
CA VAL A 124 14.73 -6.19 -9.19
C VAL A 124 15.09 -6.36 -7.71
N GLY A 125 15.78 -5.36 -7.16
CA GLY A 125 16.10 -5.24 -5.74
C GLY A 125 14.93 -4.64 -4.94
N VAL A 126 14.96 -4.82 -3.61
CA VAL A 126 13.85 -4.35 -2.76
C VAL A 126 13.80 -2.84 -2.59
N GLU A 127 14.92 -2.15 -2.78
CA GLU A 127 15.00 -0.67 -2.75
C GLU A 127 14.83 -0.04 -4.14
N ASP A 128 14.68 -0.85 -5.19
CA ASP A 128 14.52 -0.32 -6.54
C ASP A 128 13.17 0.39 -6.66
N ASN A 129 13.22 1.59 -7.24
CA ASN A 129 12.01 2.36 -7.49
C ASN A 129 11.30 1.92 -8.76
N PHE A 130 10.03 1.52 -8.64
CA PHE A 130 9.21 1.04 -9.75
C PHE A 130 9.20 1.98 -10.97
N PHE A 131 9.18 3.29 -10.75
CA PHE A 131 9.14 4.30 -11.82
C PHE A 131 10.50 4.63 -12.40
N GLU A 132 11.56 4.49 -11.60
CA GLU A 132 12.95 4.62 -12.08
C GLU A 132 13.32 3.41 -12.94
N LEU A 133 12.78 2.23 -12.63
CA LEU A 133 12.87 1.02 -13.44
C LEU A 133 12.08 1.08 -14.77
N GLY A 134 11.46 2.22 -15.10
CA GLY A 134 10.67 2.38 -16.33
C GLY A 134 9.19 2.01 -16.20
N GLY A 135 8.69 1.82 -14.98
CA GLY A 135 7.27 1.64 -14.71
C GLY A 135 6.43 2.86 -15.09
N ASN A 136 5.22 2.62 -15.57
CA ASN A 136 4.21 3.63 -15.90
C ASN A 136 2.84 3.25 -15.33
N SER A 137 1.81 4.07 -15.56
CA SER A 137 0.46 3.84 -15.01
C SER A 137 -0.19 2.52 -15.46
N VAL A 138 0.04 2.10 -16.70
CA VAL A 138 -0.48 0.83 -17.24
C VAL A 138 0.22 -0.36 -16.59
N LEU A 139 1.55 -0.29 -16.50
CA LEU A 139 2.38 -1.32 -15.85
C LEU A 139 2.08 -1.40 -14.36
N MET A 140 1.85 -0.27 -13.70
CA MET A 140 1.46 -0.20 -12.29
C MET A 140 0.12 -0.88 -12.04
N LEU A 141 -0.90 -0.61 -12.86
CA LEU A 141 -2.20 -1.26 -12.73
C LEU A 141 -2.07 -2.78 -12.90
N ARG A 142 -1.26 -3.22 -13.86
CA ARG A 142 -0.95 -4.64 -14.08
C ARG A 142 -0.22 -5.26 -12.89
N ALA A 143 0.83 -4.60 -12.39
CA ALA A 143 1.60 -5.04 -11.23
C ALA A 143 0.71 -5.16 -9.99
N ALA A 144 -0.07 -4.12 -9.68
CA ALA A 144 -1.01 -4.12 -8.56
C ALA A 144 -2.04 -5.27 -8.65
N THR A 145 -2.55 -5.57 -9.85
CA THR A 145 -3.48 -6.68 -10.06
C THR A 145 -2.83 -8.04 -9.79
N LEU A 146 -1.62 -8.25 -10.29
CA LEU A 146 -0.85 -9.48 -10.08
C LEU A 146 -0.43 -9.66 -8.62
N MET A 147 0.05 -8.59 -7.99
CA MET A 147 0.39 -8.57 -6.55
C MET A 147 -0.85 -8.91 -5.72
N SER A 148 -2.00 -8.35 -6.09
CA SER A 148 -3.24 -8.62 -5.38
C SER A 148 -3.71 -10.07 -5.46
N ALA A 149 -3.38 -10.75 -6.56
CA ALA A 149 -3.67 -12.17 -6.73
C ALA A 149 -2.66 -13.04 -5.97
N ALA A 150 -1.37 -12.72 -6.07
CA ALA A 150 -0.29 -13.52 -5.48
C ALA A 150 -0.24 -13.43 -3.95
N LEU A 151 -0.57 -12.27 -3.39
CA LEU A 151 -0.55 -12.02 -1.93
C LEU A 151 -1.92 -12.24 -1.27
N ASN A 152 -2.92 -12.69 -2.03
CA ASN A 152 -4.30 -12.89 -1.57
C ASN A 152 -4.91 -11.67 -0.84
N THR A 153 -4.46 -10.48 -1.23
CA THR A 153 -4.60 -9.24 -0.50
C THR A 153 -4.82 -8.12 -1.50
N ARG A 154 -5.78 -7.22 -1.33
CA ARG A 154 -5.97 -6.14 -2.33
C ARG A 154 -4.79 -5.13 -2.25
N VAL A 155 -4.15 -4.85 -3.38
CA VAL A 155 -3.09 -3.85 -3.52
C VAL A 155 -3.61 -2.81 -4.50
N SER A 156 -3.84 -1.59 -4.03
CA SER A 156 -4.31 -0.53 -4.92
C SER A 156 -3.13 0.11 -5.68
N PRO A 157 -3.32 0.56 -6.93
CA PRO A 157 -2.29 1.29 -7.66
C PRO A 157 -1.80 2.54 -6.92
N ALA A 158 -2.67 3.18 -6.14
CA ALA A 158 -2.31 4.34 -5.33
C ALA A 158 -1.23 4.03 -4.28
N VAL A 159 -1.19 2.80 -3.75
CA VAL A 159 -0.12 2.37 -2.83
C VAL A 159 1.19 2.24 -3.58
N LEU A 160 1.19 1.60 -4.75
CA LEU A 160 2.41 1.45 -5.57
C LEU A 160 2.97 2.81 -6.01
N TYR A 161 2.10 3.81 -6.17
CA TYR A 161 2.51 5.17 -6.48
C TYR A 161 3.12 5.88 -5.26
N LYS A 162 2.54 5.67 -4.07
CA LYS A 162 2.98 6.30 -2.83
C LYS A 162 4.27 5.67 -2.30
N GLU A 163 4.30 4.34 -2.28
CA GLU A 163 5.37 3.51 -1.77
C GLU A 163 6.38 3.29 -2.88
N LYS A 164 7.50 4.02 -2.80
CA LYS A 164 8.46 4.12 -3.91
C LYS A 164 9.26 2.84 -4.13
N THR A 165 9.44 2.00 -3.10
CA THR A 165 10.27 0.79 -3.16
C THR A 165 9.47 -0.47 -2.79
N MET A 166 9.96 -1.64 -3.20
CA MET A 166 9.30 -2.91 -2.85
C MET A 166 9.34 -3.16 -1.34
N ARG A 167 10.38 -2.71 -0.64
CA ARG A 167 10.47 -2.80 0.82
C ARG A 167 9.44 -1.89 1.50
N SER A 168 9.29 -0.64 1.08
CA SER A 168 8.32 0.26 1.70
C SER A 168 6.88 -0.23 1.47
N LEU A 169 6.63 -0.77 0.28
CA LEU A 169 5.39 -1.45 -0.04
C LEU A 169 5.18 -2.69 0.84
N ALA A 170 6.18 -3.58 0.95
CA ALA A 170 6.09 -4.77 1.80
C ALA A 170 5.78 -4.42 3.25
N LEU A 171 6.49 -3.44 3.83
CA LEU A 171 6.23 -2.95 5.18
C LEU A 171 4.81 -2.39 5.34
N GLY A 172 4.28 -1.71 4.32
CA GLY A 172 2.90 -1.20 4.32
C GLY A 172 1.84 -2.29 4.17
N LEU A 173 2.18 -3.43 3.55
CA LEU A 173 1.31 -4.60 3.42
C LEU A 173 1.35 -5.47 4.69
N GLU A 174 2.52 -5.58 5.33
CA GLU A 174 2.77 -6.37 6.54
C GLU A 174 2.33 -5.65 7.82
N ARG A 175 2.32 -4.30 7.84
CA ARG A 175 1.82 -3.53 8.98
C ARG A 175 0.32 -3.29 8.86
N PRO A 176 -0.52 -3.87 9.73
CA PRO A 176 -1.85 -3.34 9.92
C PRO A 176 -1.77 -1.90 10.42
N ARG A 177 -2.64 -1.00 9.92
CA ARG A 177 -2.69 0.37 10.44
C ARG A 177 -3.26 0.35 11.87
N GLN A 178 -2.77 1.24 12.73
CA GLN A 178 -3.38 1.49 14.04
C GLN A 178 -4.84 1.91 13.83
N GLY A 179 -5.77 0.99 14.05
CA GLY A 179 -7.18 1.31 14.32
C GLY A 179 -7.33 1.86 15.73
N MET A 180 -8.54 2.25 16.11
CA MET A 180 -8.88 2.51 17.52
C MET A 180 -8.50 1.30 18.41
N ASP A 181 -8.30 1.52 19.71
CA ASP A 181 -7.96 0.51 20.75
C ASP A 181 -9.04 -0.60 20.95
N ILE A 182 -9.93 -0.79 19.97
CA ILE A 182 -11.00 -1.78 19.95
C ILE A 182 -10.62 -3.01 19.13
N LEU A 183 -9.51 -3.00 18.37
CA LEU A 183 -9.05 -4.18 17.63
C LEU A 183 -8.04 -4.98 18.46
N VAL A 184 -8.32 -6.26 18.63
CA VAL A 184 -7.52 -7.18 19.45
C VAL A 184 -6.91 -8.26 18.58
N HIS A 185 -5.61 -8.44 18.68
CA HIS A 185 -4.87 -9.49 17.97
C HIS A 185 -4.64 -10.67 18.88
N PHE A 186 -4.88 -11.87 18.35
CA PHE A 186 -4.64 -13.10 19.09
C PHE A 186 -3.38 -13.85 18.63
N ASN A 187 -2.77 -13.45 17.51
CA ASN A 187 -1.53 -14.04 17.00
C ASN A 187 -0.31 -13.19 17.37
N GLU A 188 0.85 -13.84 17.50
CA GLU A 188 2.14 -13.18 17.72
C GLU A 188 2.61 -12.39 16.48
N GLU A 189 2.38 -12.95 15.27
CA GLU A 189 2.65 -12.27 14.00
C GLU A 189 1.41 -11.46 13.56
N LEU A 190 1.65 -10.18 13.23
CA LEU A 190 0.62 -9.31 12.70
C LEU A 190 0.37 -9.65 11.22
N ASN A 191 -0.82 -10.16 10.92
CA ASN A 191 -1.38 -10.25 9.56
C ASN A 191 -0.52 -11.01 8.52
N ASP A 192 -0.34 -12.32 8.69
CA ASP A 192 0.37 -13.17 7.73
C ASP A 192 -0.47 -13.35 6.43
N PRO A 193 -0.02 -12.87 5.27
CA PRO A 193 -0.80 -12.91 4.02
C PRO A 193 -1.07 -14.33 3.50
N GLN A 194 -0.37 -15.35 4.00
CA GLN A 194 -0.60 -16.75 3.62
C GLN A 194 -1.73 -17.41 4.42
N LYS A 195 -2.12 -16.82 5.55
CA LYS A 195 -3.16 -17.33 6.43
C LYS A 195 -4.54 -16.80 6.05
N GLN A 196 -5.58 -17.57 6.35
CA GLN A 196 -6.97 -17.11 6.25
C GLN A 196 -7.25 -16.11 7.39
N THR A 197 -8.19 -15.21 7.21
CA THR A 197 -8.51 -14.24 8.28
C THR A 197 -9.82 -14.58 8.95
N LEU A 198 -9.76 -14.74 10.28
CA LEU A 198 -10.91 -14.89 11.16
C LEU A 198 -11.11 -13.59 11.95
N PHE A 199 -12.11 -12.82 11.55
CA PHE A 199 -12.53 -11.58 12.20
C PHE A 199 -13.67 -11.88 13.18
N MET A 200 -13.42 -11.68 14.47
CA MET A 200 -14.35 -12.04 15.54
C MET A 200 -15.04 -10.80 16.08
N VAL A 201 -16.36 -10.83 16.17
CA VAL A 201 -17.15 -9.71 16.67
C VAL A 201 -17.63 -10.01 18.08
N HIS A 202 -17.39 -9.08 19.02
CA HIS A 202 -17.79 -9.22 20.42
C HIS A 202 -19.27 -9.63 20.61
N PRO A 203 -19.61 -10.37 21.69
CA PRO A 203 -20.99 -10.62 22.10
C PRO A 203 -21.58 -9.40 22.80
N GLY A 204 -22.87 -9.45 23.18
CA GLY A 204 -23.53 -8.32 23.85
C GLY A 204 -22.97 -7.99 25.24
N GLY A 205 -22.46 -8.99 25.97
CA GLY A 205 -22.09 -8.89 27.40
C GLY A 205 -20.60 -8.92 27.73
N GLY A 206 -19.74 -8.44 26.83
CA GLY A 206 -18.28 -8.46 27.04
C GLY A 206 -17.54 -8.11 25.76
N GLY A 207 -16.27 -8.43 25.71
CA GLY A 207 -15.41 -8.22 24.55
C GLY A 207 -15.07 -9.50 23.80
N VAL A 208 -14.03 -9.39 22.98
CA VAL A 208 -13.55 -10.50 22.14
C VAL A 208 -12.72 -11.53 22.92
N GLU A 209 -12.40 -11.28 24.18
CA GLU A 209 -11.82 -12.27 25.09
C GLU A 209 -12.69 -13.54 25.21
N ALA A 210 -13.99 -13.44 24.93
CA ALA A 210 -14.89 -14.60 24.82
C ALA A 210 -14.39 -15.66 23.82
N TYR A 211 -13.62 -15.26 22.81
CA TYR A 211 -13.05 -16.15 21.81
C TYR A 211 -11.61 -16.61 22.11
N ALA A 212 -10.97 -16.12 23.18
CA ALA A 212 -9.56 -16.42 23.46
C ALA A 212 -9.29 -17.94 23.53
N ARG A 213 -10.19 -18.69 24.17
CA ARG A 213 -10.07 -20.14 24.27
C ARG A 213 -10.29 -20.84 22.92
N LEU A 214 -11.19 -20.33 22.09
CA LEU A 214 -11.40 -20.85 20.74
C LEU A 214 -10.11 -20.67 19.92
N VAL A 215 -9.51 -19.48 19.92
CA VAL A 215 -8.29 -19.21 19.15
C VAL A 215 -7.15 -20.15 19.52
N GLN A 216 -6.99 -20.51 20.80
CA GLN A 216 -5.99 -21.49 21.25
C GLN A 216 -6.18 -22.89 20.66
N THR A 217 -7.39 -23.21 20.18
CA THR A 217 -7.74 -24.53 19.60
C THR A 217 -7.83 -24.52 18.08
N LEU A 218 -7.82 -23.34 17.45
CA LEU A 218 -7.88 -23.21 16.00
C LEU A 218 -6.55 -23.65 15.37
N ASP A 219 -6.64 -24.11 14.12
CA ASP A 219 -5.46 -24.35 13.31
C ASP A 219 -4.65 -23.05 13.15
N LYS A 220 -3.32 -23.17 13.10
CA LYS A 220 -2.42 -22.03 12.94
C LYS A 220 -2.51 -21.36 11.56
N SER A 221 -3.36 -21.86 10.67
CA SER A 221 -3.68 -21.26 9.37
C SER A 221 -4.52 -19.99 9.43
N PHE A 222 -4.94 -19.53 10.62
CA PHE A 222 -5.77 -18.33 10.78
C PHE A 222 -5.02 -17.14 11.40
N ASN A 223 -5.15 -15.98 10.76
CA ASN A 223 -5.02 -14.67 11.38
C ASN A 223 -6.30 -14.37 12.16
N CYS A 224 -6.24 -14.45 13.47
CA CYS A 224 -7.33 -14.22 14.41
C CYS A 224 -7.26 -12.79 14.94
N ILE A 225 -8.25 -11.99 14.54
CA ILE A 225 -8.41 -10.59 14.95
C ILE A 225 -9.83 -10.44 15.49
N GLY A 226 -9.99 -9.73 16.60
CA GLY A 226 -11.29 -9.42 17.18
C GLY A 226 -11.57 -7.92 17.16
N VAL A 227 -12.84 -7.55 17.06
CA VAL A 227 -13.34 -6.21 17.38
C VAL A 227 -14.13 -6.23 18.69
N ASP A 228 -13.57 -5.55 19.68
CA ASP A 228 -14.09 -5.38 21.02
C ASP A 228 -15.26 -4.37 21.05
N ASN A 229 -16.04 -4.41 22.12
CA ASN A 229 -17.25 -3.62 22.27
C ASN A 229 -16.92 -2.13 22.47
N TYR A 230 -17.12 -1.34 21.42
CA TYR A 230 -16.86 0.10 21.43
C TYR A 230 -17.56 0.82 22.58
N ASN A 231 -18.84 0.51 22.81
CA ASN A 231 -19.65 1.17 23.85
C ASN A 231 -19.16 0.86 25.27
N VAL A 232 -18.54 -0.31 25.48
CA VAL A 232 -17.94 -0.69 26.77
C VAL A 232 -16.60 0.02 26.98
N LEU A 233 -15.77 0.08 25.94
CA LEU A 233 -14.46 0.73 25.99
C LEU A 233 -14.55 2.27 26.04
N HIS A 234 -15.66 2.84 25.55
CA HIS A 234 -15.88 4.29 25.48
C HIS A 234 -17.15 4.72 26.22
N PRO A 235 -17.22 4.57 27.55
CA PRO A 235 -18.46 4.79 28.32
C PRO A 235 -18.99 6.24 28.30
N GLY A 236 -18.17 7.22 27.87
CA GLY A 236 -18.53 8.63 27.72
C GLY A 236 -18.40 9.19 26.30
N GLY A 237 -18.17 8.34 25.28
CA GLY A 237 -18.13 8.73 23.87
C GLY A 237 -19.52 8.79 23.23
N ASP A 238 -19.57 9.19 21.95
CA ASP A 238 -20.79 9.08 21.15
C ASP A 238 -21.07 7.59 20.88
N ARG A 239 -21.99 7.02 21.67
CA ARG A 239 -22.27 5.58 21.65
C ARG A 239 -22.92 5.21 20.34
N GLY A 240 -22.55 4.05 19.78
CA GLY A 240 -23.35 3.42 18.74
C GLY A 240 -24.74 3.13 19.31
N GLN A 241 -25.76 3.82 18.81
CA GLN A 241 -27.12 3.74 19.35
C GLN A 241 -27.91 2.60 18.70
N THR A 242 -27.51 2.22 17.49
CA THR A 242 -28.12 1.16 16.68
C THR A 242 -27.10 0.10 16.26
N LEU A 243 -27.60 -1.03 15.74
CA LEU A 243 -26.76 -2.06 15.15
C LEU A 243 -25.98 -1.49 13.96
N GLU A 244 -26.65 -0.64 13.19
CA GLU A 244 -26.12 0.00 11.99
C GLU A 244 -24.96 0.94 12.30
N ASP A 245 -25.05 1.70 13.41
CA ASP A 245 -23.99 2.60 13.87
C ASP A 245 -22.74 1.82 14.27
N LEU A 246 -22.91 0.78 15.10
CA LEU A 246 -21.80 -0.08 15.51
C LEU A 246 -21.17 -0.79 14.33
N THR A 247 -22.01 -1.26 13.39
CA THR A 247 -21.51 -1.91 12.18
C THR A 247 -20.72 -0.95 11.30
N GLU A 248 -21.17 0.30 11.14
CA GLU A 248 -20.41 1.30 10.38
C GLU A 248 -19.07 1.61 11.04
N LEU A 249 -19.07 1.73 12.37
CA LEU A 249 -17.86 1.97 13.14
C LEU A 249 -16.87 0.81 12.99
N TYR A 250 -17.32 -0.44 13.15
CA TYR A 250 -16.45 -1.61 13.01
C TYR A 250 -16.00 -1.83 11.57
N LEU A 251 -16.87 -1.55 10.59
CA LEU A 251 -16.48 -1.57 9.20
C LEU A 251 -15.36 -0.56 8.95
N ARG A 252 -15.49 0.68 9.44
CA ARG A 252 -14.46 1.70 9.31
C ARG A 252 -13.14 1.27 9.94
N GLU A 253 -13.16 0.71 11.15
CA GLU A 253 -11.95 0.25 11.82
C GLU A 253 -11.32 -0.95 11.12
N MET A 254 -12.14 -1.89 10.67
CA MET A 254 -11.71 -3.03 9.86
C MET A 254 -11.04 -2.56 8.55
N MET A 255 -11.66 -1.61 7.85
CA MET A 255 -11.13 -1.02 6.62
C MET A 255 -9.86 -0.20 6.88
N SER A 256 -9.77 0.48 8.03
CA SER A 256 -8.55 1.19 8.44
C SER A 256 -7.41 0.21 8.68
N TYR A 257 -7.67 -0.82 9.49
CA TYR A 257 -6.74 -1.84 9.91
C TYR A 257 -6.15 -2.63 8.74
N PHE A 258 -7.03 -3.20 7.91
CA PHE A 258 -6.60 -3.90 6.71
C PHE A 258 -6.11 -2.91 5.63
N GLY A 259 -6.56 -1.66 5.65
CA GLY A 259 -6.19 -0.67 4.65
C GLY A 259 -6.58 -1.14 3.24
N TYR A 260 -5.58 -1.24 2.37
CA TYR A 260 -5.79 -1.81 1.03
C TYR A 260 -5.91 -3.35 1.09
N CYS A 261 -5.40 -3.97 2.15
CA CYS A 261 -5.09 -5.37 2.28
C CYS A 261 -6.23 -6.24 2.83
N ILE A 262 -7.47 -6.03 2.38
CA ILE A 262 -8.57 -6.88 2.86
C ILE A 262 -8.33 -8.31 2.34
N PRO A 263 -8.27 -9.31 3.23
CA PRO A 263 -8.04 -10.70 2.86
C PRO A 263 -9.16 -11.18 1.93
N ARG A 264 -8.82 -11.91 0.86
CA ARG A 264 -9.88 -12.45 -0.01
C ARG A 264 -10.72 -13.51 0.70
N ASN A 265 -10.14 -14.31 1.58
CA ASN A 265 -10.86 -15.34 2.33
C ASN A 265 -11.08 -14.86 3.77
N LEU A 266 -12.16 -14.12 3.96
CA LEU A 266 -12.52 -13.53 5.25
C LEU A 266 -13.63 -14.33 5.90
N TYR A 267 -13.40 -14.79 7.13
CA TYR A 267 -14.39 -15.39 7.99
C TYR A 267 -14.78 -14.38 9.06
N ILE A 268 -16.06 -14.07 9.18
CA ILE A 268 -16.60 -13.24 10.24
C ILE A 268 -17.28 -14.18 11.23
N LEU A 269 -16.72 -14.28 12.43
CA LEU A 269 -17.27 -15.09 13.52
C LEU A 269 -17.99 -14.20 14.52
N GLY A 270 -19.21 -14.57 14.88
CA GLY A 270 -19.96 -13.86 15.90
C GLY A 270 -20.83 -14.79 16.73
N TRP A 271 -20.72 -14.68 18.05
CA TRP A 271 -21.61 -15.30 19.03
C TRP A 271 -22.67 -14.29 19.51
N SER A 272 -23.93 -14.72 19.63
CA SER A 272 -25.03 -13.88 20.10
C SER A 272 -25.16 -12.59 19.25
N LEU A 273 -25.11 -11.40 19.86
CA LEU A 273 -25.11 -10.10 19.16
C LEU A 273 -24.03 -10.01 18.07
N GLY A 274 -22.85 -10.57 18.31
CA GLY A 274 -21.74 -10.53 17.36
C GLY A 274 -22.10 -11.17 16.02
N GLY A 275 -22.97 -12.19 16.01
CA GLY A 275 -23.44 -12.81 14.76
C GLY A 275 -24.35 -11.88 13.94
N LYS A 276 -25.18 -11.06 14.61
CA LYS A 276 -26.02 -10.05 13.93
C LYS A 276 -25.16 -8.96 13.28
N ILE A 277 -24.20 -8.44 14.04
CA ILE A 277 -23.22 -7.45 13.53
C ILE A 277 -22.40 -8.07 12.39
N GLY A 278 -21.97 -9.32 12.56
CA GLY A 278 -21.19 -10.04 11.55
C GLY A 278 -21.94 -10.22 10.23
N MET A 279 -23.24 -10.48 10.27
CA MET A 279 -24.09 -10.54 9.08
C MET A 279 -24.19 -9.18 8.38
N GLU A 280 -24.45 -8.10 9.13
CA GLU A 280 -24.53 -6.75 8.55
C GLU A 280 -23.18 -6.29 7.97
N LEU A 281 -22.06 -6.63 8.63
CA LEU A 281 -20.71 -6.40 8.10
C LEU A 281 -20.52 -7.12 6.75
N ALA A 282 -20.91 -8.39 6.66
CA ALA A 282 -20.79 -9.15 5.43
C ALA A 282 -21.58 -8.51 4.27
N VAL A 283 -22.83 -8.10 4.52
CA VAL A 283 -23.66 -7.40 3.53
C VAL A 283 -22.98 -6.10 3.04
N ARG A 284 -22.36 -5.33 3.94
CA ARG A 284 -21.65 -4.10 3.55
C ARG A 284 -20.37 -4.38 2.78
N LEU A 285 -19.60 -5.40 3.18
CA LEU A 285 -18.37 -5.81 2.49
C LEU A 285 -18.67 -6.34 1.08
N GLU A 286 -19.73 -7.12 0.90
CA GLU A 286 -20.20 -7.59 -0.41
C GLU A 286 -20.59 -6.41 -1.32
N LYS A 287 -21.30 -5.40 -0.79
CA LYS A 287 -21.61 -4.15 -1.52
C LYS A 287 -20.35 -3.37 -1.93
N LEU A 288 -19.25 -3.52 -1.20
CA LEU A 288 -17.94 -2.95 -1.54
C LEU A 288 -17.14 -3.83 -2.53
N GLY A 289 -17.69 -4.94 -2.99
CA GLY A 289 -17.11 -5.84 -4.00
C GLY A 289 -16.26 -6.98 -3.43
N LEU A 290 -16.38 -7.28 -2.13
CA LEU A 290 -15.74 -8.45 -1.51
C LEU A 290 -16.66 -9.66 -1.60
N ASN A 291 -16.40 -10.54 -2.57
CA ASN A 291 -17.29 -11.66 -2.90
C ASN A 291 -16.96 -12.98 -2.18
N SER A 292 -16.06 -12.95 -1.19
CA SER A 292 -15.56 -14.14 -0.48
C SER A 292 -15.53 -13.91 1.03
N VAL A 293 -16.69 -13.51 1.54
CA VAL A 293 -16.94 -13.32 2.97
C VAL A 293 -17.80 -14.48 3.47
N HIS A 294 -17.31 -15.18 4.50
CA HIS A 294 -18.01 -16.27 5.15
C HIS A 294 -18.45 -15.83 6.54
N VAL A 295 -19.73 -15.99 6.89
CA VAL A 295 -20.22 -15.66 8.23
C VAL A 295 -20.44 -16.94 9.02
N VAL A 296 -19.80 -17.02 10.19
CA VAL A 296 -19.97 -18.11 11.17
C VAL A 296 -20.75 -17.53 12.35
N MET A 297 -22.00 -17.95 12.51
CA MET A 297 -22.85 -17.53 13.60
C MET A 297 -22.92 -18.63 14.66
N LEU A 298 -22.57 -18.29 15.90
CA LEU A 298 -22.69 -19.18 17.04
C LEU A 298 -23.91 -18.74 17.86
N ASP A 299 -24.92 -19.59 17.94
CA ASP A 299 -26.10 -19.37 18.80
C ASP A 299 -26.73 -17.96 18.65
N THR A 300 -26.82 -17.49 17.41
CA THR A 300 -27.37 -16.17 17.06
C THR A 300 -28.83 -16.31 16.64
N PHE A 301 -29.72 -15.67 17.39
CA PHE A 301 -31.16 -15.64 17.09
C PHE A 301 -31.51 -14.43 16.23
N ASN A 302 -32.35 -14.64 15.20
CA ASN A 302 -32.85 -13.59 14.32
C ASN A 302 -34.33 -13.31 14.64
N ASP A 303 -34.59 -12.58 15.74
CA ASP A 303 -35.93 -12.00 15.97
C ASP A 303 -36.05 -10.74 15.10
N ASP A 304 -37.27 -10.49 14.58
CA ASP A 304 -37.60 -9.38 13.67
C ASP A 304 -36.75 -8.13 13.93
N LEU A 305 -36.15 -7.58 12.85
CA LEU A 305 -35.26 -6.40 12.80
C LEU A 305 -35.84 -5.12 13.47
N GLY A 306 -37.05 -5.17 14.01
CA GLY A 306 -37.68 -4.12 14.79
C GLY A 306 -37.22 -4.14 16.24
N THR A 307 -36.22 -3.30 16.53
CA THR A 307 -35.84 -2.89 17.88
C THR A 307 -35.01 -3.92 18.66
N ILE A 308 -33.68 -3.86 18.49
CA ILE A 308 -32.75 -4.49 19.43
C ILE A 308 -32.84 -3.72 20.76
N VAL A 309 -33.73 -4.16 21.66
CA VAL A 309 -33.92 -3.60 23.01
C VAL A 309 -32.68 -3.82 23.90
N ASN A 310 -31.73 -4.67 23.48
CA ASN A 310 -30.58 -5.11 24.27
C ASN A 310 -29.21 -4.53 23.83
N LEU A 311 -29.15 -3.35 23.20
CA LEU A 311 -27.86 -2.61 23.04
C LEU A 311 -27.50 -1.81 24.30
N GLN A 312 -28.41 -1.69 25.26
CA GLN A 312 -28.15 -1.12 26.57
C GLN A 312 -27.94 -2.26 27.59
N PHE A 313 -26.69 -2.57 27.95
CA PHE A 313 -26.46 -3.14 29.28
C PHE A 313 -25.25 -2.55 29.99
N ALA A 314 -25.59 -2.09 31.19
CA ALA A 314 -24.89 -1.91 32.45
C ALA A 314 -23.53 -1.18 32.46
N CYS A 315 -23.55 0.02 33.04
CA CYS A 315 -22.34 0.61 33.63
C CYS A 315 -21.75 -0.37 34.66
N ARG A 316 -20.43 -0.33 34.89
CA ARG A 316 -19.73 -1.19 35.86
C ARG A 316 -20.39 -1.22 37.26
N SER A 317 -21.03 -0.11 37.65
CA SER A 317 -21.81 0.01 38.90
C SER A 317 -23.10 -0.82 38.95
N GLU A 318 -23.68 -1.21 37.81
CA GLU A 318 -24.91 -1.99 37.70
C GLU A 318 -24.63 -3.51 37.64
N LEU A 319 -23.41 -3.91 37.26
CA LEU A 319 -22.95 -5.30 37.32
C LEU A 319 -22.61 -5.73 38.75
N GLU A 320 -22.02 -4.83 39.55
CA GLU A 320 -21.69 -5.10 40.96
C GLU A 320 -22.92 -5.32 41.86
N GLN A 321 -24.13 -4.90 41.43
CA GLN A 321 -25.37 -5.12 42.17
C GLN A 321 -26.05 -6.47 41.88
N LYS A 322 -25.56 -7.24 40.89
CA LYS A 322 -26.14 -8.53 40.50
C LYS A 322 -25.38 -9.77 40.98
N GLU A 323 -24.33 -9.61 41.77
CA GLU A 323 -23.69 -10.72 42.51
C GLU A 323 -24.30 -10.89 43.91
N LEU A 324 -25.61 -11.16 43.96
CA LEU A 324 -26.34 -11.62 45.16
C LEU A 324 -27.15 -12.88 44.84
#